data_AF-A0A0B8WWI6-F1
#
_entry.id   AF-A0A0B8WWI6-F1
#
_cell.length_a   1.000
_cell.length_b   1.000
_cell.length_c   1.000
_cell.angle_alpha   90.00
_cell.angle_beta   90.00
_cell.angle_gamma   90.00
#
_symmetry.space_group_name_H-M   'P 1'
#
loop_
_entity.id
_entity.type
_entity.pdbx_description
1 polymer ?
#
loop_
_entity_poly.entity_id
_entity_poly.type
_entity_poly.pdbx_seq_one_letter_code
_entity_poly.pdbx_strand_id
1 'polypeptide(L)'
;MKNRFLTLIFSFPLVLSACAPDQRDQGSTPVTTYEPPRPTVTEQDGYRIARGATRLIDMKVVFDATTKAMALKGKIEYLPMRATSLQTIEVDLSGILDSDGFIQLRNHRKDLSLPQGLQLAAKATCLSEEGSCQSSFIDVYLYADGVVYHHQIESQQEQPPQTGPEVTPEEELESEGGADDVEGDPGQYVGSIKEDIETLLEVKPEPKKEEPKAPAQSSETPKKEDPKKEEPKKEEPKKEEPKKDDPKKDDGKMEDSKVPIPTPRPKDEPKKEDPKKDEPQRQEPKADSRPEIKKASQAIGPVNQGRLENAMNMLRFQENHSPAGFSIMRPARLTHFATNELGYIIAQMGLFTKQEMPGYVLSVGDLSREKGGKLGSHKSHQNGLDADVALFFNNKSFQGFFASAVTVDKPHANWMAEEQWKLFKHVVKTQLIDRIFIHKVLKKSLCNIAIKNGELQKGKNEGLAYETLRRLVADTDHHNHFHLRVKCSSAQVRCRQMAEPASGSGCF
;
A
#
# COMPACT_ATOMS: atom_id res chain seq x y z
N MET A 1 -36.01 13.34 -86.64
CA MET A 1 -36.58 14.25 -85.61
C MET A 1 -36.01 13.87 -84.26
N LYS A 2 -35.36 14.83 -83.58
CA LYS A 2 -35.22 15.07 -82.12
C LYS A 2 -34.98 13.84 -81.21
N ASN A 3 -33.76 13.68 -80.68
CA ASN A 3 -33.33 14.16 -79.35
C ASN A 3 -34.12 13.58 -78.16
N ARG A 4 -33.46 12.70 -77.39
CA ARG A 4 -33.43 12.70 -75.91
C ARG A 4 -32.34 11.74 -75.42
N PHE A 5 -31.15 12.28 -75.16
CA PHE A 5 -30.16 11.66 -74.29
C PHE A 5 -30.63 11.84 -72.83
N LEU A 6 -30.81 10.75 -72.12
CA LEU A 6 -31.04 10.73 -70.68
C LEU A 6 -29.72 10.27 -70.03
N THR A 7 -28.92 11.23 -69.58
CA THR A 7 -27.66 10.96 -68.86
C THR A 7 -28.01 10.59 -67.43
N LEU A 8 -27.88 9.31 -67.05
CA LEU A 8 -27.89 8.90 -65.64
C LEU A 8 -26.55 9.31 -65.01
N ILE A 9 -26.60 10.24 -64.07
CA ILE A 9 -25.48 10.56 -63.18
C ILE A 9 -25.48 9.51 -62.06
N PHE A 10 -24.55 8.54 -62.13
CA PHE A 10 -24.21 7.71 -60.98
C PHE A 10 -23.25 8.51 -60.09
N SER A 11 -23.77 9.07 -59.00
CA SER A 11 -22.94 9.56 -57.89
C SER A 11 -22.33 8.36 -57.18
N PHE A 12 -21.03 8.12 -57.41
CA PHE A 12 -20.22 7.26 -56.54
C PHE A 12 -19.96 8.02 -55.23
N PRO A 13 -20.37 7.49 -54.06
CA PRO A 13 -19.85 8.01 -52.80
C PRO A 13 -18.38 7.58 -52.71
N LEU A 14 -17.49 8.58 -52.71
CA LEU A 14 -16.09 8.41 -52.39
C LEU A 14 -16.01 8.03 -50.91
N VAL A 15 -15.95 6.72 -50.61
CA VAL A 15 -15.65 6.24 -49.26
C VAL A 15 -14.18 6.52 -49.02
N LEU A 16 -13.88 7.70 -48.47
CA LEU A 16 -12.62 7.97 -47.80
C LEU A 16 -12.54 7.01 -46.62
N SER A 17 -11.82 5.90 -46.81
CA SER A 17 -11.34 5.07 -45.71
C SER A 17 -10.37 5.95 -44.92
N ALA A 18 -10.89 6.62 -43.90
CA ALA A 18 -10.08 7.15 -42.83
C ALA A 18 -9.47 5.93 -42.12
N CYS A 19 -8.18 5.69 -42.32
CA CYS A 19 -7.43 4.80 -41.47
C CYS A 19 -7.57 5.32 -40.04
N ALA A 20 -8.28 4.58 -39.19
CA ALA A 20 -8.20 4.78 -37.76
C ALA A 20 -6.71 4.62 -37.35
N PRO A 21 -6.18 5.49 -36.49
CA PRO A 21 -4.81 5.35 -36.01
C PRO A 21 -4.63 3.98 -35.38
N ASP A 22 -3.52 3.33 -35.73
CA ASP A 22 -3.16 2.00 -35.26
C ASP A 22 -2.99 2.02 -33.74
N GLN A 23 -4.00 1.54 -32.99
CA GLN A 23 -3.97 1.50 -31.52
C GLN A 23 -2.90 0.53 -30.97
N ARG A 24 -2.17 -0.18 -31.83
CA ARG A 24 -1.13 -1.15 -31.45
C ARG A 24 0.12 -0.52 -30.80
N ASP A 25 0.28 0.80 -30.85
CA ASP A 25 1.40 1.50 -30.21
C ASP A 25 1.07 2.14 -28.83
N GLN A 26 -0.16 1.99 -28.33
CA GLN A 26 -0.59 2.51 -27.01
C GLN A 26 -0.21 1.57 -25.84
N GLY A 27 1.02 1.07 -25.83
CA GLY A 27 1.51 0.22 -24.74
C GLY A 27 2.11 1.02 -23.61
N SER A 28 1.85 0.63 -22.36
CA SER A 28 2.54 1.22 -21.22
C SER A 28 3.94 0.63 -21.05
N THR A 29 4.90 1.46 -20.65
CA THR A 29 6.15 1.01 -20.03
C THR A 29 5.88 0.64 -18.58
N PRO A 30 5.96 -0.65 -18.21
CA PRO A 30 5.73 -1.06 -16.84
C PRO A 30 6.91 -0.67 -15.95
N VAL A 31 6.61 -0.38 -14.70
CA VAL A 31 7.60 -0.07 -13.66
C VAL A 31 7.70 -1.25 -12.71
N THR A 32 8.93 -1.71 -12.43
CA THR A 32 9.16 -2.71 -11.38
C THR A 32 8.68 -2.17 -10.04
N THR A 33 7.76 -2.88 -9.41
CA THR A 33 7.08 -2.37 -8.19
C THR A 33 7.93 -2.54 -6.95
N TYR A 34 8.84 -3.50 -6.98
CA TYR A 34 9.74 -3.81 -5.89
C TYR A 34 10.94 -4.61 -6.38
N GLU A 35 12.13 -4.10 -6.11
CA GLU A 35 13.38 -4.82 -6.29
C GLU A 35 14.14 -4.75 -4.96
N PRO A 36 14.38 -5.90 -4.27
CA PRO A 36 15.14 -5.87 -3.03
C PRO A 36 16.57 -5.35 -3.32
N PRO A 37 17.23 -4.68 -2.35
CA PRO A 37 18.56 -4.10 -2.56
C PRO A 37 19.62 -5.11 -3.01
N ARG A 38 19.39 -6.40 -2.70
CA ARG A 38 20.17 -7.53 -3.19
C ARG A 38 19.21 -8.67 -3.52
N PRO A 39 19.55 -9.53 -4.51
CA PRO A 39 18.78 -10.74 -4.77
C PRO A 39 18.63 -11.59 -3.51
N THR A 40 17.40 -12.03 -3.21
CA THR A 40 17.10 -12.90 -2.06
C THR A 40 16.41 -14.17 -2.52
N VAL A 41 16.73 -15.31 -1.90
CA VAL A 41 16.03 -16.58 -2.11
C VAL A 41 15.41 -17.04 -0.81
N THR A 42 14.10 -17.28 -0.81
CA THR A 42 13.32 -17.59 0.39
C THR A 42 12.49 -18.86 0.17
N GLU A 43 12.37 -19.73 1.18
CA GLU A 43 11.37 -20.80 1.15
C GLU A 43 9.99 -20.22 1.49
N GLN A 44 9.03 -20.35 0.59
CA GLN A 44 7.65 -19.93 0.77
C GLN A 44 6.72 -21.01 0.21
N ASP A 45 5.83 -21.54 1.04
CA ASP A 45 4.82 -22.54 0.65
C ASP A 45 5.39 -23.81 -0.03
N GLY A 46 6.63 -24.19 0.32
CA GLY A 46 7.34 -25.33 -0.26
C GLY A 46 8.15 -25.00 -1.52
N TYR A 47 8.11 -23.76 -2.01
CA TYR A 47 8.85 -23.30 -3.17
C TYR A 47 10.05 -22.45 -2.76
N ARG A 48 11.14 -22.53 -3.53
CA ARG A 48 12.26 -21.58 -3.44
C ARG A 48 11.97 -20.40 -4.35
N ILE A 49 11.70 -19.24 -3.76
CA ILE A 49 11.35 -18.01 -4.50
C ILE A 49 12.54 -17.06 -4.51
N ALA A 50 13.03 -16.71 -5.70
CA ALA A 50 14.06 -15.70 -5.91
C ALA A 50 13.42 -14.36 -6.28
N ARG A 51 13.78 -13.28 -5.58
CA ARG A 51 13.33 -11.91 -5.86
C ARG A 51 14.52 -10.97 -6.01
N GLY A 52 14.42 -9.99 -6.90
CA GLY A 52 15.53 -9.09 -7.27
C GLY A 52 16.66 -9.78 -8.03
N ALA A 53 16.41 -10.98 -8.55
CA ALA A 53 17.34 -11.75 -9.38
C ALA A 53 16.98 -11.66 -10.88
N THR A 54 16.13 -10.71 -11.24
CA THR A 54 15.54 -10.54 -12.58
C THR A 54 15.50 -9.08 -12.96
N ARG A 55 15.78 -8.78 -14.22
CA ARG A 55 15.70 -7.44 -14.82
C ARG A 55 14.83 -7.48 -16.07
N LEU A 56 14.00 -6.46 -16.25
CA LEU A 56 13.17 -6.29 -17.44
C LEU A 56 13.88 -5.42 -18.46
N ILE A 57 13.77 -5.79 -19.73
CA ILE A 57 14.35 -5.03 -20.85
C ILE A 57 13.25 -4.82 -21.89
N ASP A 58 13.01 -3.56 -22.25
CA ASP A 58 12.03 -3.13 -23.25
C ASP A 58 10.64 -3.78 -23.07
N MET A 59 10.25 -3.99 -21.81
CA MET A 59 8.97 -4.61 -21.48
C MET A 59 7.83 -3.65 -21.82
N LYS A 60 6.78 -4.14 -22.45
CA LYS A 60 5.56 -3.41 -22.80
C LYS A 60 4.34 -4.22 -22.39
N VAL A 61 3.35 -3.51 -21.84
CA VAL A 61 2.04 -4.05 -21.48
C VAL A 61 0.98 -3.34 -22.31
N VAL A 62 0.22 -4.11 -23.09
CA VAL A 62 -0.88 -3.61 -23.91
C VAL A 62 -2.16 -4.29 -23.47
N PHE A 63 -3.20 -3.50 -23.15
CA PHE A 63 -4.54 -4.01 -22.87
C PHE A 63 -5.54 -3.49 -23.90
N ASP A 64 -6.30 -4.40 -24.51
CA ASP A 64 -7.40 -4.07 -25.40
C ASP A 64 -8.72 -4.10 -24.63
N ALA A 65 -9.30 -2.92 -24.40
CA ALA A 65 -10.54 -2.77 -23.65
C ALA A 65 -11.76 -3.40 -24.34
N THR A 66 -11.70 -3.63 -25.66
CA THR A 66 -12.76 -4.25 -26.47
C THR A 66 -12.74 -5.75 -26.33
N THR A 67 -11.56 -6.37 -26.53
CA THR A 67 -11.42 -7.84 -26.44
C THR A 67 -11.16 -8.31 -25.02
N LYS A 68 -10.93 -7.38 -24.09
CA LYS A 68 -10.47 -7.63 -22.72
C LYS A 68 -9.18 -8.46 -22.67
N ALA A 69 -8.37 -8.39 -23.73
CA ALA A 69 -7.13 -9.14 -23.83
C ALA A 69 -5.94 -8.28 -23.38
N MET A 70 -4.97 -8.92 -22.73
CA MET A 70 -3.69 -8.29 -22.39
C MET A 70 -2.55 -9.04 -23.08
N ALA A 71 -1.53 -8.29 -23.50
CA ALA A 71 -0.26 -8.82 -23.95
C ALA A 71 0.90 -8.19 -23.16
N LEU A 72 1.85 -9.03 -22.75
CA LEU A 72 3.12 -8.67 -22.13
C LEU A 72 4.25 -9.08 -23.05
N LYS A 73 5.02 -8.11 -23.55
CA LYS A 73 6.10 -8.34 -24.53
C LYS A 73 7.38 -7.64 -24.15
N GLY A 74 8.52 -8.31 -24.31
CA GLY A 74 9.85 -7.73 -24.02
C GLY A 74 10.85 -8.82 -23.71
N LYS A 75 11.82 -8.53 -22.85
CA LYS A 75 12.80 -9.53 -22.38
C LYS A 75 12.94 -9.51 -20.88
N ILE A 76 13.29 -10.67 -20.33
CA ILE A 76 13.71 -10.83 -18.94
C ILE A 76 15.14 -11.33 -18.94
N GLU A 77 16.01 -10.63 -18.23
CA GLU A 77 17.28 -11.17 -17.81
C GLU A 77 17.17 -11.74 -16.40
N TYR A 78 17.80 -12.88 -16.17
CA TYR A 78 17.87 -13.49 -14.84
C TYR A 78 19.21 -14.19 -14.65
N LEU A 79 19.63 -14.34 -13.39
CA LEU A 79 20.83 -15.12 -13.05
C LEU A 79 20.41 -16.47 -12.47
N PRO A 80 20.53 -17.58 -13.23
CA PRO A 80 20.28 -18.91 -12.67
C PRO A 80 21.18 -19.18 -11.47
N MET A 81 20.64 -19.77 -10.40
CA MET A 81 21.36 -20.07 -9.15
C MET A 81 22.66 -20.88 -9.33
N ARG A 82 22.74 -21.70 -10.39
CA ARG A 82 23.92 -22.53 -10.70
C ARG A 82 24.80 -21.95 -11.81
N ALA A 83 24.43 -20.81 -12.38
CA ALA A 83 25.14 -20.18 -13.48
C ALA A 83 26.04 -19.04 -13.00
N THR A 84 27.06 -18.75 -13.79
CA THR A 84 28.00 -17.64 -13.55
C THR A 84 27.73 -16.43 -14.45
N SER A 85 26.72 -16.50 -15.31
CA SER A 85 26.35 -15.45 -16.25
C SER A 85 24.84 -15.26 -16.31
N LEU A 86 24.41 -14.03 -16.55
CA LEU A 86 23.01 -13.70 -16.83
C LEU A 86 22.54 -14.45 -18.09
N GLN A 87 21.27 -14.80 -18.07
CA GLN A 87 20.54 -15.40 -19.19
C GLN A 87 19.41 -14.46 -19.57
N THR A 88 19.16 -14.31 -20.87
CA THR A 88 18.08 -13.47 -21.39
C THR A 88 17.02 -14.36 -22.04
N ILE A 89 15.75 -14.15 -21.69
CA ILE A 89 14.61 -14.80 -22.32
C ILE A 89 13.69 -13.76 -22.96
N GLU A 90 13.17 -14.07 -24.13
CA GLU A 90 12.11 -13.30 -24.77
C GLU A 90 10.77 -13.61 -24.08
N VAL A 91 9.96 -12.58 -23.90
CA VAL A 91 8.63 -12.63 -23.31
C VAL A 91 7.61 -12.24 -24.36
N ASP A 92 6.67 -13.13 -24.65
CA ASP A 92 5.47 -12.86 -25.46
C ASP A 92 4.33 -13.66 -24.82
N LEU A 93 3.71 -13.08 -23.79
CA LEU A 93 2.60 -13.70 -23.06
C LEU A 93 1.32 -12.95 -23.37
N SER A 94 0.21 -13.68 -23.46
CA SER A 94 -1.12 -13.08 -23.59
C SER A 94 -2.19 -13.85 -22.84
N GLY A 95 -3.33 -13.19 -22.61
CA GLY A 95 -4.45 -13.73 -21.85
C GLY A 95 -5.68 -12.83 -21.95
N ILE A 96 -6.80 -13.27 -21.36
CA ILE A 96 -8.08 -12.57 -21.35
C ILE A 96 -8.53 -12.34 -19.91
N LEU A 97 -9.12 -11.18 -19.63
CA LEU A 97 -9.71 -10.82 -18.33
C LEU A 97 -10.86 -11.75 -17.96
N ASP A 98 -10.75 -12.36 -16.77
CA ASP A 98 -11.80 -13.16 -16.17
C ASP A 98 -12.79 -12.32 -15.35
N SER A 99 -13.82 -12.98 -14.82
CA SER A 99 -14.86 -12.34 -14.00
C SER A 99 -14.35 -11.84 -12.64
N ASP A 100 -13.21 -12.36 -12.18
CA ASP A 100 -12.61 -12.04 -10.89
C ASP A 100 -11.59 -10.89 -11.00
N GLY A 101 -11.37 -10.38 -12.22
CA GLY A 101 -10.50 -9.25 -12.49
C GLY A 101 -9.04 -9.63 -12.73
N PHE A 102 -8.76 -10.91 -13.00
CA PHE A 102 -7.42 -11.41 -13.28
C PHE A 102 -7.23 -11.76 -14.76
N ILE A 103 -5.98 -11.76 -15.20
CA ILE A 103 -5.57 -12.24 -16.53
C ILE A 103 -4.43 -13.23 -16.34
N GLN A 104 -4.65 -14.50 -16.67
CA GLN A 104 -3.56 -15.47 -16.75
C GLN A 104 -2.85 -15.30 -18.11
N LEU A 105 -1.61 -14.84 -18.06
CA LEU A 105 -0.77 -14.58 -19.23
C LEU A 105 0.13 -15.79 -19.49
N ARG A 106 -0.04 -16.44 -20.65
CA ARG A 106 0.73 -17.61 -21.06
C ARG A 106 1.37 -17.41 -22.43
N ASN A 107 2.41 -18.18 -22.70
CA ASN A 107 3.01 -18.22 -24.03
C ASN A 107 2.13 -19.05 -24.96
N HIS A 108 1.57 -18.40 -25.99
CA HIS A 108 0.76 -19.05 -27.02
C HIS A 108 1.47 -19.18 -28.38
N ARG A 109 2.72 -18.69 -28.49
CA ARG A 109 3.54 -18.76 -29.70
C ARG A 109 4.20 -20.14 -29.81
N LYS A 110 3.96 -20.85 -30.92
CA LYS A 110 4.59 -22.17 -31.19
C LYS A 110 6.07 -22.07 -31.56
N ASP A 111 6.49 -20.92 -32.06
CA ASP A 111 7.85 -20.60 -32.52
C ASP A 111 8.74 -19.99 -31.42
N LEU A 112 8.13 -19.49 -30.32
CA LEU A 112 8.85 -19.01 -29.16
C LEU A 112 9.03 -20.17 -28.16
N SER A 113 9.93 -21.10 -28.46
CA SER A 113 10.27 -22.19 -27.54
C SER A 113 11.23 -21.67 -26.47
N LEU A 114 10.81 -21.70 -25.21
CA LEU A 114 11.71 -21.46 -24.09
C LEU A 114 12.77 -22.56 -24.01
N PRO A 115 13.97 -22.28 -23.46
CA PRO A 115 14.98 -23.31 -23.20
C PRO A 115 14.41 -24.49 -22.39
N GLN A 116 14.94 -25.69 -22.62
CA GLN A 116 14.47 -26.89 -21.94
C GLN A 116 14.56 -26.74 -20.41
N GLY A 117 13.47 -27.05 -19.70
CA GLY A 117 13.40 -26.94 -18.24
C GLY A 117 13.00 -25.56 -17.72
N LEU A 118 12.80 -24.58 -18.61
CA LEU A 118 12.36 -23.23 -18.27
C LEU A 118 10.85 -23.09 -18.51
N GLN A 119 10.15 -22.53 -17.54
CA GLN A 119 8.74 -22.17 -17.69
C GLN A 119 8.53 -20.70 -17.35
N LEU A 120 7.66 -20.03 -18.12
CA LEU A 120 7.34 -18.64 -17.94
C LEU A 120 5.83 -18.45 -18.04
N ALA A 121 5.26 -17.81 -17.03
CA ALA A 121 3.88 -17.35 -17.04
C ALA A 121 3.78 -16.06 -16.23
N ALA A 122 2.68 -15.35 -16.38
CA ALA A 122 2.40 -14.20 -15.55
C ALA A 122 0.91 -14.14 -15.19
N LYS A 123 0.59 -13.39 -14.14
CA LYS A 123 -0.78 -13.07 -13.76
C LYS A 123 -0.93 -11.57 -13.65
N ALA A 124 -1.80 -11.00 -14.48
CA ALA A 124 -2.22 -9.63 -14.31
C ALA A 124 -3.40 -9.54 -13.34
N THR A 125 -3.40 -8.51 -12.50
CA THR A 125 -4.53 -8.10 -11.68
C THR A 125 -4.94 -6.71 -12.15
N CYS A 126 -6.13 -6.59 -12.73
CA CYS A 126 -6.67 -5.33 -13.21
C CYS A 126 -7.32 -4.56 -12.07
N LEU A 127 -7.02 -3.26 -11.98
CA LEU A 127 -7.37 -2.47 -10.79
C LEU A 127 -8.57 -1.54 -10.99
N SER A 128 -8.87 -1.24 -12.26
CA SER A 128 -9.96 -0.34 -12.65
C SER A 128 -11.34 -0.89 -12.30
N GLU A 129 -12.27 0.00 -11.98
CA GLU A 129 -13.64 -0.35 -11.60
C GLU A 129 -14.42 -1.09 -12.70
N GLU A 130 -14.24 -0.72 -13.97
CA GLU A 130 -15.05 -1.18 -15.12
C GLU A 130 -14.40 -2.30 -15.96
N GLY A 131 -13.30 -2.90 -15.49
CA GLY A 131 -12.52 -3.84 -16.30
C GLY A 131 -11.89 -3.16 -17.52
N SER A 132 -11.57 -1.87 -17.41
CA SER A 132 -10.76 -1.13 -18.40
C SER A 132 -9.27 -1.46 -18.30
N CYS A 133 -8.85 -2.13 -17.22
CA CYS A 133 -7.48 -2.50 -16.89
C CYS A 133 -6.46 -1.35 -17.11
N GLN A 134 -6.92 -0.11 -16.94
CA GLN A 134 -6.11 1.08 -17.19
C GLN A 134 -4.88 1.11 -16.29
N SER A 135 -4.98 0.53 -15.09
CA SER A 135 -3.85 0.17 -14.26
C SER A 135 -3.91 -1.31 -13.92
N SER A 136 -2.73 -1.95 -13.90
CA SER A 136 -2.59 -3.36 -13.60
C SER A 136 -1.30 -3.66 -12.85
N PHE A 137 -1.34 -4.70 -12.00
CA PHE A 137 -0.14 -5.36 -11.50
C PHE A 137 0.05 -6.65 -12.25
N ILE A 138 1.28 -6.99 -12.62
CA ILE A 138 1.58 -8.25 -13.27
C ILE A 138 2.68 -8.95 -12.48
N ASP A 139 2.34 -10.11 -11.93
CA ASP A 139 3.27 -11.02 -11.29
C ASP A 139 3.82 -11.97 -12.36
N VAL A 140 5.10 -11.82 -12.68
CA VAL A 140 5.81 -12.67 -13.63
C VAL A 140 6.54 -13.76 -12.86
N TYR A 141 6.31 -15.00 -13.27
CA TYR A 141 6.88 -16.20 -12.68
C TYR A 141 7.72 -16.92 -13.72
N LEU A 142 9.03 -16.96 -13.46
CA LEU A 142 10.00 -17.73 -14.23
C LEU A 142 10.47 -18.90 -13.39
N TYR A 143 10.22 -20.14 -13.81
CA TYR A 143 10.75 -21.32 -13.15
C TYR A 143 11.97 -21.86 -13.90
N ALA A 144 13.07 -22.03 -13.16
CA ALA A 144 14.29 -22.67 -13.66
C ALA A 144 15.01 -23.39 -12.50
N ASP A 145 15.42 -24.65 -12.72
CA ASP A 145 16.23 -25.45 -11.80
C ASP A 145 15.68 -25.53 -10.35
N GLY A 146 14.36 -25.70 -10.19
CA GLY A 146 13.74 -25.82 -8.86
C GLY A 146 13.55 -24.49 -8.14
N VAL A 147 13.75 -23.36 -8.82
CA VAL A 147 13.61 -22.01 -8.25
C VAL A 147 12.65 -21.19 -9.10
N VAL A 148 11.72 -20.49 -8.44
CA VAL A 148 10.80 -19.55 -9.08
C VAL A 148 11.36 -18.14 -8.89
N TYR A 149 11.77 -17.52 -9.99
CA TYR A 149 12.15 -16.12 -10.05
C TYR A 149 10.87 -15.31 -10.24
N HIS A 150 10.51 -14.56 -9.19
CA HIS A 150 9.31 -13.74 -9.16
C HIS A 150 9.68 -12.28 -9.43
N HIS A 151 9.04 -11.66 -10.41
CA HIS A 151 9.19 -10.24 -10.73
C HIS A 151 7.81 -9.61 -10.82
N GLN A 152 7.56 -8.54 -10.07
CA GLN A 152 6.28 -7.84 -10.14
C GLN A 152 6.44 -6.49 -10.82
N ILE A 153 5.50 -6.18 -11.70
CA ILE A 153 5.41 -4.88 -12.37
C ILE A 153 4.07 -4.22 -12.15
N GLU A 154 4.06 -2.89 -12.24
CA GLU A 154 2.87 -2.06 -12.36
C GLU A 154 2.87 -1.46 -13.76
N SER A 155 1.71 -1.51 -14.40
CA SER A 155 1.46 -0.90 -15.70
C SER A 155 0.33 0.12 -15.55
N GLN A 156 0.52 1.30 -16.14
CA GLN A 156 -0.50 2.32 -16.31
C GLN A 156 -0.62 2.61 -17.79
N GLN A 157 -1.75 2.26 -18.40
CA GLN A 157 -2.04 2.52 -19.81
C GLN A 157 -2.07 4.05 -20.04
N GLU A 158 -1.36 4.52 -21.06
CA GLU A 158 -1.34 5.93 -21.42
C GLU A 158 -2.74 6.37 -21.83
N GLN A 159 -3.32 7.35 -21.10
CA GLN A 159 -4.55 7.98 -21.56
C GLN A 159 -4.23 8.96 -22.69
N PRO A 160 -5.06 9.06 -23.74
CA PRO A 160 -4.99 10.21 -24.63
C PRO A 160 -5.18 11.48 -23.78
N PRO A 161 -4.40 12.56 -24.05
CA PRO A 161 -4.39 13.74 -23.21
C PRO A 161 -5.81 14.32 -23.07
N GLN A 162 -6.33 14.33 -21.84
CA GLN A 162 -7.56 15.04 -21.53
C GLN A 162 -7.24 16.52 -21.37
N THR A 163 -7.77 17.34 -22.27
CA THR A 163 -7.73 18.80 -22.15
C THR A 163 -8.67 19.25 -21.03
N GLY A 164 -8.14 19.45 -19.83
CA GLY A 164 -8.84 20.02 -18.68
C GLY A 164 -7.90 20.96 -17.91
N PRO A 165 -8.41 22.00 -17.23
CA PRO A 165 -7.59 23.07 -16.70
C PRO A 165 -6.68 22.60 -15.56
N GLU A 166 -5.43 23.04 -15.65
CA GLU A 166 -4.32 22.82 -14.73
C GLU A 166 -4.67 23.36 -13.33
N VAL A 167 -4.71 22.47 -12.34
CA VAL A 167 -4.88 22.86 -10.93
C VAL A 167 -3.49 23.05 -10.33
N THR A 168 -3.20 24.28 -9.90
CA THR A 168 -1.96 24.68 -9.24
C THR A 168 -1.79 23.96 -7.90
N PRO A 169 -0.58 23.51 -7.52
CA PRO A 169 -0.32 22.93 -6.21
C PRO A 169 -0.42 23.99 -5.11
N GLU A 170 -1.24 23.73 -4.08
CA GLU A 170 -1.23 24.51 -2.84
C GLU A 170 0.01 24.15 -2.00
N GLU A 171 0.66 25.18 -1.44
CA GLU A 171 1.90 25.11 -0.67
C GLU A 171 1.73 24.28 0.61
N GLU A 172 2.54 23.22 0.76
CA GLU A 172 2.65 22.46 2.01
C GLU A 172 3.41 23.30 3.06
N LEU A 173 2.73 23.62 4.16
CA LEU A 173 3.32 24.16 5.38
C LEU A 173 4.31 23.15 5.98
N GLU A 174 5.58 23.53 6.02
CA GLU A 174 6.63 22.81 6.72
C GLU A 174 6.35 22.83 8.24
N SER A 175 6.11 21.66 8.85
CA SER A 175 6.23 21.51 10.30
C SER A 175 7.41 20.60 10.62
N GLU A 176 8.40 21.18 11.28
CA GLU A 176 9.55 20.49 11.85
C GLU A 176 9.11 19.37 12.80
N GLY A 177 9.51 18.14 12.53
CA GLY A 177 9.17 16.97 13.33
C GLY A 177 10.25 15.90 13.26
N GLY A 178 11.10 15.88 14.30
CA GLY A 178 11.89 14.76 14.83
C GLY A 178 12.37 13.66 13.88
N ALA A 179 13.69 13.63 13.66
CA ALA A 179 14.38 12.42 13.23
C ALA A 179 14.24 11.35 14.32
N ASP A 180 13.65 10.20 13.96
CA ASP A 180 13.67 8.97 14.76
C ASP A 180 13.46 7.77 13.80
N ASP A 181 14.42 6.84 13.84
CA ASP A 181 14.66 5.78 12.86
C ASP A 181 13.93 4.47 13.21
N VAL A 182 12.61 4.41 13.08
CA VAL A 182 11.96 3.10 12.99
C VAL A 182 10.86 3.06 11.93
N GLU A 183 11.29 2.97 10.68
CA GLU A 183 10.54 2.22 9.68
C GLU A 183 11.46 1.19 9.05
N GLY A 184 11.17 -0.08 9.33
CA GLY A 184 11.96 -1.21 8.86
C GLY A 184 11.81 -1.47 7.37
N ASP A 185 12.74 -2.26 6.85
CA ASP A 185 12.77 -2.60 5.42
C ASP A 185 11.44 -3.24 4.96
N PRO A 186 11.00 -2.92 3.74
CA PRO A 186 9.91 -3.65 3.11
C PRO A 186 10.26 -5.14 3.09
N GLY A 187 9.35 -5.94 3.64
CA GLY A 187 9.46 -7.39 3.69
C GLY A 187 8.83 -8.03 2.45
N GLN A 188 8.43 -9.29 2.62
CA GLN A 188 8.03 -10.13 1.50
C GLN A 188 6.65 -9.79 0.96
N TYR A 189 6.44 -10.14 -0.31
CA TYR A 189 5.13 -10.16 -0.92
C TYR A 189 4.25 -11.29 -0.34
N VAL A 190 3.01 -10.97 0.04
CA VAL A 190 2.07 -11.90 0.73
C VAL A 190 0.90 -12.34 -0.17
N GLY A 191 0.94 -12.03 -1.47
CA GLY A 191 -0.04 -12.59 -2.41
C GLY A 191 0.06 -14.12 -2.56
N SER A 192 -0.92 -14.72 -3.23
CA SER A 192 -1.07 -16.18 -3.40
C SER A 192 -0.06 -16.76 -4.40
N ILE A 193 1.24 -16.65 -4.10
CA ILE A 193 2.33 -17.12 -4.98
C ILE A 193 2.23 -18.63 -5.21
N LYS A 194 1.88 -19.40 -4.17
CA LYS A 194 1.72 -20.85 -4.28
C LYS A 194 0.66 -21.22 -5.33
N GLU A 195 -0.52 -20.61 -5.22
CA GLU A 195 -1.63 -20.86 -6.14
C GLU A 195 -1.28 -20.43 -7.55
N ASP A 196 -0.63 -19.27 -7.71
CA ASP A 196 -0.17 -18.80 -9.02
C ASP A 196 0.86 -19.77 -9.62
N ILE A 197 1.82 -20.29 -8.86
CA ILE A 197 2.78 -21.29 -9.35
C ILE A 197 2.07 -22.58 -9.76
N GLU A 198 1.20 -23.11 -8.91
CA GLU A 198 0.50 -24.38 -9.16
C GLU A 198 -0.47 -24.27 -10.34
N THR A 199 -1.13 -23.13 -10.52
CA THR A 199 -2.10 -22.92 -11.60
C THR A 199 -1.46 -22.48 -12.91
N LEU A 200 -0.44 -21.62 -12.87
CA LEU A 200 0.18 -21.03 -14.08
C LEU A 200 1.35 -21.84 -14.62
N LEU A 201 2.22 -22.32 -13.72
CA LEU A 201 3.41 -23.08 -14.10
C LEU A 201 3.19 -24.59 -13.98
N GLU A 202 2.11 -25.04 -13.32
CA GLU A 202 1.82 -26.48 -13.13
C GLU A 202 2.99 -27.24 -12.45
N VAL A 203 3.85 -26.53 -11.72
CA VAL A 203 5.02 -27.07 -11.03
C VAL A 203 4.64 -27.45 -9.61
N LYS A 204 5.03 -28.65 -9.18
CA LYS A 204 4.93 -29.10 -7.79
C LYS A 204 6.25 -28.88 -7.06
N PRO A 205 6.24 -28.60 -5.75
CA PRO A 205 7.47 -28.42 -4.98
C PRO A 205 8.30 -29.71 -5.01
N GLU A 206 9.61 -29.60 -5.20
CA GLU A 206 10.50 -30.75 -5.12
C GLU A 206 10.46 -31.35 -3.70
N PRO A 207 10.37 -32.69 -3.54
CA PRO A 207 10.42 -33.30 -2.23
C PRO A 207 11.76 -32.95 -1.57
N LYS A 208 11.71 -32.47 -0.31
CA LYS A 208 12.92 -32.17 0.47
C LYS A 208 13.82 -33.41 0.48
N LYS A 209 14.95 -33.36 -0.23
CA LYS A 209 16.01 -34.34 -0.09
C LYS A 209 16.58 -34.16 1.31
N GLU A 210 16.41 -35.18 2.15
CA GLU A 210 17.16 -35.27 3.41
C GLU A 210 18.66 -35.27 3.06
N GLU A 211 19.36 -34.20 3.42
CA GLU A 211 20.82 -34.19 3.34
C GLU A 211 21.38 -35.23 4.33
N PRO A 212 22.26 -36.15 3.90
CA PRO A 212 22.94 -37.05 4.81
C PRO A 212 23.85 -36.21 5.72
N LYS A 213 23.66 -36.33 7.04
CA LYS A 213 24.54 -35.75 8.05
C LYS A 213 25.99 -36.19 7.80
N ALA A 214 26.85 -35.25 7.38
CA ALA A 214 28.28 -35.45 7.38
C ALA A 214 28.81 -35.49 8.83
N PRO A 215 29.74 -36.40 9.18
CA PRO A 215 30.27 -36.53 10.53
C PRO A 215 31.21 -35.37 10.88
N ALA A 216 31.08 -34.87 12.11
CA ALA A 216 31.85 -33.77 12.65
C ALA A 216 33.37 -34.06 12.66
N GLN A 217 34.16 -33.16 12.07
CA GLN A 217 35.60 -33.07 12.32
C GLN A 217 35.93 -31.75 13.02
N SER A 218 36.59 -31.89 14.16
CA SER A 218 37.20 -30.82 14.95
C SER A 218 38.28 -30.10 14.15
N SER A 219 38.29 -28.77 14.19
CA SER A 219 39.48 -28.00 13.82
C SER A 219 39.88 -27.08 14.98
N GLU A 220 41.08 -27.33 15.48
CA GLU A 220 41.86 -26.43 16.33
C GLU A 220 42.23 -25.17 15.54
N THR A 221 42.22 -24.04 16.25
CA THR A 221 42.66 -22.72 15.74
C THR A 221 44.17 -22.56 15.91
N PRO A 222 44.84 -21.86 14.98
CA PRO A 222 45.92 -20.97 15.38
C PRO A 222 45.78 -19.54 14.83
N LYS A 223 46.06 -18.58 15.72
CA LYS A 223 46.18 -17.12 15.54
C LYS A 223 47.28 -16.72 14.54
N LYS A 224 47.02 -15.64 13.78
CA LYS A 224 48.00 -14.66 13.21
C LYS A 224 47.28 -13.30 13.16
N GLU A 225 47.63 -12.32 14.00
CA GLU A 225 48.66 -11.27 13.83
C GLU A 225 48.39 -10.30 12.65
N ASP A 226 47.86 -9.11 13.00
CA ASP A 226 47.71 -7.92 12.16
C ASP A 226 49.02 -7.11 12.07
N PRO A 227 49.27 -6.42 10.93
CA PRO A 227 50.11 -5.23 10.91
C PRO A 227 49.36 -3.94 10.50
N LYS A 228 49.76 -2.87 11.19
CA LYS A 228 49.47 -1.42 11.11
C LYS A 228 49.19 -0.77 9.74
N LYS A 229 48.13 0.05 9.74
CA LYS A 229 48.08 1.55 9.66
C LYS A 229 48.97 2.29 8.63
N GLU A 230 48.34 3.01 7.71
CA GLU A 230 48.80 4.30 7.14
C GLU A 230 47.63 5.12 6.55
N GLU A 231 47.50 6.39 6.94
CA GLU A 231 46.63 7.43 6.35
C GLU A 231 47.47 8.31 5.40
N PRO A 232 46.84 8.99 4.42
CA PRO A 232 47.17 10.42 4.30
C PRO A 232 46.01 11.39 4.00
N LYS A 233 46.33 12.63 4.40
CA LYS A 233 45.67 13.94 4.49
C LYS A 233 44.90 14.50 3.28
N LYS A 234 43.91 15.33 3.65
CA LYS A 234 43.23 16.40 2.89
C LYS A 234 44.14 17.54 2.43
N GLU A 235 43.83 18.13 1.28
CA GLU A 235 44.15 19.52 0.90
C GLU A 235 42.90 20.23 0.32
N GLU A 236 42.66 21.48 0.74
CA GLU A 236 41.79 22.48 0.10
C GLU A 236 42.68 23.46 -0.70
N PRO A 237 42.11 24.20 -1.68
CA PRO A 237 42.35 25.65 -1.65
C PRO A 237 41.15 26.55 -2.03
N LYS A 238 41.42 27.85 -1.84
CA LYS A 238 40.58 29.04 -1.67
C LYS A 238 40.02 29.70 -2.95
N LYS A 239 38.82 30.28 -2.79
CA LYS A 239 38.37 31.68 -3.02
C LYS A 239 39.14 32.62 -3.97
N GLU A 240 38.38 33.30 -4.86
CA GLU A 240 38.58 34.69 -5.30
C GLU A 240 37.22 35.43 -5.43
N GLU A 241 37.20 36.71 -5.05
CA GLU A 241 36.11 37.73 -5.18
C GLU A 241 36.31 38.53 -6.52
N PRO A 242 35.75 39.74 -6.84
CA PRO A 242 34.84 40.66 -6.10
C PRO A 242 33.83 41.55 -6.92
N LYS A 243 33.11 42.41 -6.16
CA LYS A 243 32.56 43.79 -6.42
C LYS A 243 31.30 43.95 -7.30
N LYS A 244 30.16 44.44 -6.76
CA LYS A 244 29.72 45.83 -6.39
C LYS A 244 29.24 46.66 -7.60
N ASP A 245 27.98 47.09 -7.57
CA ASP A 245 27.55 48.52 -7.64
C ASP A 245 26.00 48.66 -7.58
N ASP A 246 25.54 49.52 -6.67
CA ASP A 246 24.29 50.31 -6.64
C ASP A 246 24.76 51.80 -6.67
N PRO A 247 23.96 52.91 -6.77
CA PRO A 247 22.49 53.08 -6.53
C PRO A 247 21.76 54.17 -7.38
N LYS A 248 20.44 54.37 -7.16
CA LYS A 248 19.68 55.66 -6.95
C LYS A 248 18.18 55.47 -7.35
N LYS A 249 17.17 55.67 -6.48
CA LYS A 249 16.58 56.87 -5.79
C LYS A 249 15.62 57.73 -6.66
N ASP A 250 14.35 57.80 -6.23
CA ASP A 250 13.51 59.00 -5.91
C ASP A 250 12.03 58.54 -5.81
N ASP A 251 11.37 58.60 -4.64
CA ASP A 251 10.71 59.70 -3.90
C ASP A 251 9.26 60.03 -4.37
N GLY A 252 8.30 60.00 -3.43
CA GLY A 252 6.92 60.51 -3.59
C GLY A 252 5.91 59.94 -2.58
N LYS A 253 5.07 60.80 -1.98
CA LYS A 253 4.47 60.67 -0.62
C LYS A 253 2.96 61.01 -0.61
N MET A 254 2.24 60.54 0.43
CA MET A 254 1.02 61.09 1.11
C MET A 254 -0.39 60.80 0.52
N GLU A 255 -1.27 60.09 1.28
CA GLU A 255 -2.46 60.57 2.09
C GLU A 255 -3.76 60.65 1.24
N ASP A 256 -5.02 60.38 1.63
CA ASP A 256 -5.73 60.03 2.87
C ASP A 256 -7.19 59.55 2.56
N SER A 257 -7.80 58.77 3.46
CA SER A 257 -9.23 58.69 3.88
C SER A 257 -10.47 58.72 2.92
N LYS A 258 -11.37 57.69 3.00
CA LYS A 258 -12.79 57.75 3.50
C LYS A 258 -13.65 56.48 3.26
N VAL A 259 -14.43 56.12 4.30
CA VAL A 259 -15.60 55.19 4.40
C VAL A 259 -16.86 56.10 4.63
N PRO A 260 -18.17 55.82 4.30
CA PRO A 260 -19.03 54.68 4.75
C PRO A 260 -20.27 54.22 3.87
N ILE A 261 -20.73 52.93 3.92
CA ILE A 261 -21.98 52.32 4.54
C ILE A 261 -23.35 52.63 3.78
N PRO A 262 -24.45 51.81 3.75
CA PRO A 262 -24.72 50.35 3.59
C PRO A 262 -26.09 49.91 2.91
N THR A 263 -26.31 48.58 2.70
CA THR A 263 -27.59 47.77 2.78
C THR A 263 -28.78 48.02 1.81
N PRO A 264 -29.86 47.15 1.73
CA PRO A 264 -30.14 45.78 2.25
C PRO A 264 -30.83 44.78 1.25
N ARG A 265 -31.04 43.54 1.73
CA ARG A 265 -31.85 42.40 1.20
C ARG A 265 -33.38 42.62 1.18
N PRO A 266 -34.14 41.75 0.50
CA PRO A 266 -35.27 40.98 1.12
C PRO A 266 -35.27 39.49 0.66
N LYS A 267 -35.54 38.41 1.43
CA LYS A 267 -36.66 37.91 2.29
C LYS A 267 -37.95 37.43 1.56
N ASP A 268 -38.02 36.10 1.40
CA ASP A 268 -39.06 35.07 1.69
C ASP A 268 -40.55 35.13 1.23
N GLU A 269 -40.92 34.03 0.54
CA GLU A 269 -42.17 33.20 0.59
C GLU A 269 -43.54 33.72 0.07
N PRO A 270 -44.59 32.86 -0.12
CA PRO A 270 -44.69 31.57 -0.86
C PRO A 270 -45.97 31.51 -1.77
N LYS A 271 -46.14 30.51 -2.67
CA LYS A 271 -47.44 30.28 -3.36
C LYS A 271 -47.72 28.85 -3.85
N LYS A 272 -48.69 28.22 -3.16
CA LYS A 272 -49.82 27.33 -3.53
C LYS A 272 -49.77 26.41 -4.77
N GLU A 273 -50.13 25.15 -4.51
CA GLU A 273 -50.49 24.04 -5.42
C GLU A 273 -51.87 24.22 -6.09
N ASP A 274 -52.04 23.58 -7.26
CA ASP A 274 -53.29 22.92 -7.72
C ASP A 274 -52.95 21.86 -8.80
N PRO A 275 -53.78 20.79 -8.97
CA PRO A 275 -53.33 19.46 -9.42
C PRO A 275 -53.46 19.21 -10.94
N LYS A 276 -52.59 18.35 -11.50
CA LYS A 276 -52.69 17.85 -12.90
C LYS A 276 -52.85 16.33 -12.97
N LYS A 277 -53.72 15.95 -13.91
CA LYS A 277 -54.31 14.66 -14.25
C LYS A 277 -53.29 13.60 -14.72
N ASP A 278 -53.66 12.35 -14.46
CA ASP A 278 -53.01 11.11 -14.89
C ASP A 278 -52.92 10.94 -16.42
N GLU A 279 -51.72 10.61 -16.90
CA GLU A 279 -51.46 9.91 -18.17
C GLU A 279 -50.53 8.72 -17.89
N PRO A 280 -50.80 7.52 -18.44
CA PRO A 280 -50.06 6.31 -18.07
C PRO A 280 -48.67 6.30 -18.70
N GLN A 281 -47.63 6.45 -17.87
CA GLN A 281 -46.25 6.23 -18.28
C GLN A 281 -46.00 4.76 -18.62
N ARG A 282 -45.58 4.55 -19.86
CA ARG A 282 -44.99 3.33 -20.40
C ARG A 282 -43.80 2.93 -19.51
N GLN A 283 -43.91 1.79 -18.84
CA GLN A 283 -42.83 1.25 -18.01
C GLN A 283 -41.61 0.93 -18.88
N GLU A 284 -40.51 1.66 -18.66
CA GLU A 284 -39.19 1.21 -19.10
C GLU A 284 -38.81 -0.07 -18.31
N PRO A 285 -38.16 -1.05 -18.95
CA PRO A 285 -37.77 -2.27 -18.27
C PRO A 285 -36.77 -1.94 -17.15
N LYS A 286 -37.08 -2.37 -15.93
CA LYS A 286 -36.21 -2.23 -14.76
C LYS A 286 -34.82 -2.75 -15.10
N ALA A 287 -33.82 -1.88 -14.91
CA ALA A 287 -32.42 -2.24 -14.91
C ALA A 287 -32.21 -3.47 -14.02
N ASP A 288 -31.49 -4.43 -14.57
CA ASP A 288 -31.10 -5.69 -13.94
C ASP A 288 -30.37 -5.39 -12.63
N SER A 289 -31.10 -5.44 -11.50
CA SER A 289 -30.54 -5.17 -10.18
C SER A 289 -29.77 -6.39 -9.68
N ARG A 290 -28.65 -6.68 -10.34
CA ARG A 290 -27.63 -7.55 -9.78
C ARG A 290 -27.00 -6.78 -8.62
N PRO A 291 -26.90 -7.35 -7.41
CA PRO A 291 -26.26 -6.67 -6.29
C PRO A 291 -24.82 -6.33 -6.69
N GLU A 292 -24.50 -5.03 -6.65
CA GLU A 292 -23.15 -4.53 -6.89
C GLU A 292 -22.22 -5.17 -5.85
N ILE A 293 -21.36 -6.08 -6.31
CA ILE A 293 -20.36 -6.72 -5.46
C ILE A 293 -19.35 -5.63 -5.10
N LYS A 294 -19.45 -5.09 -3.88
CA LYS A 294 -18.49 -4.11 -3.38
C LYS A 294 -17.09 -4.72 -3.44
N LYS A 295 -16.22 -4.09 -4.23
CA LYS A 295 -14.82 -4.51 -4.36
C LYS A 295 -14.15 -4.49 -2.98
N ALA A 296 -13.30 -5.47 -2.73
CA ALA A 296 -12.51 -5.50 -1.51
C ALA A 296 -11.50 -4.34 -1.51
N SER A 297 -11.25 -3.76 -0.33
CA SER A 297 -10.17 -2.79 -0.14
C SER A 297 -8.83 -3.41 -0.51
N GLN A 298 -7.94 -2.62 -1.13
CA GLN A 298 -6.57 -3.03 -1.45
C GLN A 298 -5.54 -2.06 -0.85
N ALA A 299 -4.70 -2.58 0.04
CA ALA A 299 -3.45 -1.97 0.47
C ALA A 299 -2.39 -2.24 -0.59
N ILE A 300 -1.75 -1.17 -1.06
CA ILE A 300 -0.86 -1.22 -2.22
C ILE A 300 0.50 -0.71 -1.80
N GLY A 301 1.54 -1.48 -2.08
CA GLY A 301 2.91 -1.16 -1.70
C GLY A 301 3.14 -1.26 -0.19
N PRO A 302 4.30 -0.76 0.29
CA PRO A 302 4.60 -0.70 1.71
C PRO A 302 3.80 0.43 2.39
N VAL A 303 3.74 0.37 3.71
CA VAL A 303 3.01 1.29 4.59
C VAL A 303 3.45 2.75 4.53
N ASN A 304 4.67 3.01 4.03
CA ASN A 304 5.31 4.33 3.97
C ASN A 304 5.56 4.86 2.54
N GLN A 305 5.17 4.10 1.53
CA GLN A 305 5.20 4.50 0.11
C GLN A 305 4.05 3.81 -0.62
N GLY A 306 2.85 3.99 -0.08
CA GLY A 306 1.70 3.15 -0.40
C GLY A 306 0.49 3.91 -0.92
N ARG A 307 -0.50 3.15 -1.38
CA ARG A 307 -1.83 3.64 -1.75
C ARG A 307 -2.91 2.74 -1.17
N LEU A 308 -4.12 3.27 -1.09
CA LEU A 308 -5.31 2.55 -0.68
C LEU A 308 -6.35 2.64 -1.79
N GLU A 309 -6.93 1.52 -2.17
CA GLU A 309 -8.05 1.45 -3.12
C GLU A 309 -9.26 0.80 -2.47
N ASN A 310 -10.47 1.19 -2.92
CA ASN A 310 -11.76 0.71 -2.39
C ASN A 310 -11.83 0.81 -0.86
N ALA A 311 -11.38 1.94 -0.32
CA ALA A 311 -11.22 2.13 1.10
C ALA A 311 -12.53 1.96 1.87
N MET A 312 -12.43 1.30 3.02
CA MET A 312 -13.49 1.28 4.00
C MET A 312 -13.55 2.64 4.71
N ASN A 313 -14.71 3.31 4.67
CA ASN A 313 -14.95 4.53 5.43
C ASN A 313 -15.35 4.18 6.87
N MET A 314 -14.48 4.47 7.84
CA MET A 314 -14.71 4.12 9.24
C MET A 314 -15.74 5.00 9.94
N LEU A 315 -16.00 6.22 9.48
CA LEU A 315 -17.09 7.05 9.99
C LEU A 315 -18.44 6.45 9.63
N ARG A 316 -18.62 6.07 8.36
CA ARG A 316 -19.84 5.39 7.91
C ARG A 316 -20.04 4.07 8.63
N PHE A 317 -18.96 3.32 8.87
CA PHE A 317 -19.05 2.09 9.67
C PHE A 317 -19.50 2.37 11.10
N GLN A 318 -18.92 3.38 11.76
CA GLN A 318 -19.29 3.80 13.11
C GLN A 318 -20.77 4.17 13.22
N GLU A 319 -21.29 4.94 12.26
CA GLU A 319 -22.70 5.35 12.21
C GLU A 319 -23.63 4.15 12.06
N ASN A 320 -23.31 3.23 11.13
CA ASN A 320 -24.13 2.07 10.84
C ASN A 320 -24.15 1.01 11.96
N HIS A 321 -23.15 1.02 12.84
CA HIS A 321 -23.00 0.02 13.91
C HIS A 321 -23.15 0.65 15.30
N SER A 322 -23.96 1.71 15.44
CA SER A 322 -24.08 2.43 16.69
C SER A 322 -24.77 1.60 17.79
N PRO A 323 -24.16 1.46 18.99
CA PRO A 323 -22.86 2.01 19.35
C PRO A 323 -21.71 1.07 18.94
N ALA A 324 -20.76 1.56 18.13
CA ALA A 324 -19.71 0.73 17.52
C ALA A 324 -18.60 0.29 18.48
N GLY A 325 -18.53 0.91 19.67
CA GLY A 325 -17.44 0.67 20.64
C GLY A 325 -16.19 1.50 20.41
N PHE A 326 -16.11 2.20 19.28
CA PHE A 326 -15.07 3.18 18.98
C PHE A 326 -15.65 4.51 18.51
N SER A 327 -14.83 5.56 18.52
CA SER A 327 -15.11 6.88 17.98
C SER A 327 -13.91 7.38 17.17
N ILE A 328 -14.15 7.81 15.93
CA ILE A 328 -13.18 8.52 15.11
C ILE A 328 -13.00 9.94 15.64
N MET A 329 -11.75 10.34 15.84
CA MET A 329 -11.34 11.66 16.27
C MET A 329 -11.04 12.54 15.04
N ARG A 330 -11.32 13.84 15.15
CA ARG A 330 -11.01 14.85 14.12
C ARG A 330 -11.43 14.44 12.68
N PRO A 331 -12.69 14.01 12.46
CA PRO A 331 -13.15 13.50 11.17
C PRO A 331 -12.94 14.45 9.99
N ALA A 332 -12.93 15.76 10.26
CA ALA A 332 -12.68 16.82 9.29
C ALA A 332 -11.30 16.72 8.59
N ARG A 333 -10.34 15.96 9.15
CA ARG A 333 -9.03 15.72 8.52
C ARG A 333 -9.10 14.73 7.34
N LEU A 334 -10.24 14.05 7.14
CA LEU A 334 -10.42 13.05 6.07
C LEU A 334 -9.37 11.91 6.09
N THR A 335 -8.95 11.53 7.31
CA THR A 335 -7.97 10.46 7.57
C THR A 335 -8.62 9.22 8.16
N HIS A 336 -9.90 8.96 7.89
CA HIS A 336 -10.69 7.90 8.54
C HIS A 336 -10.94 6.69 7.62
N PHE A 337 -10.00 6.41 6.72
CA PHE A 337 -10.12 5.37 5.71
C PHE A 337 -9.15 4.23 6.00
N ALA A 338 -9.56 2.99 5.75
CA ALA A 338 -8.82 1.80 6.12
C ALA A 338 -9.03 0.65 5.12
N THR A 339 -8.21 -0.39 5.20
CA THR A 339 -8.61 -1.71 4.69
C THR A 339 -9.72 -2.32 5.55
N ASN A 340 -10.45 -3.28 4.98
CA ASN A 340 -11.47 -4.04 5.69
C ASN A 340 -10.90 -4.77 6.92
N GLU A 341 -9.67 -5.29 6.81
CA GLU A 341 -8.98 -5.99 7.89
C GLU A 341 -8.64 -5.06 9.05
N LEU A 342 -8.12 -3.86 8.77
CA LEU A 342 -7.87 -2.87 9.81
C LEU A 342 -9.19 -2.42 10.45
N GLY A 343 -10.22 -2.16 9.63
CA GLY A 343 -11.55 -1.80 10.13
C GLY A 343 -12.16 -2.87 11.04
N TYR A 344 -11.99 -4.15 10.69
CA TYR A 344 -12.39 -5.28 11.53
C TYR A 344 -11.65 -5.27 12.88
N ILE A 345 -10.33 -5.08 12.88
CA ILE A 345 -9.53 -5.02 14.12
C ILE A 345 -9.98 -3.87 15.01
N ILE A 346 -10.22 -2.68 14.45
CA ILE A 346 -10.73 -1.52 15.21
C ILE A 346 -12.10 -1.83 15.83
N ALA A 347 -13.00 -2.47 15.08
CA ALA A 347 -14.30 -2.89 15.60
C ALA A 347 -14.17 -3.90 16.76
N GLN A 348 -13.27 -4.89 16.65
CA GLN A 348 -13.00 -5.84 17.73
C GLN A 348 -12.44 -5.13 18.98
N MET A 349 -11.50 -4.20 18.80
CA MET A 349 -10.98 -3.38 19.89
C MET A 349 -12.06 -2.55 20.57
N GLY A 350 -12.99 -1.97 19.79
CA GLY A 350 -14.11 -1.20 20.33
C GLY A 350 -15.08 -2.05 21.15
N LEU A 351 -15.44 -3.23 20.66
CA LEU A 351 -16.28 -4.19 21.39
C LEU A 351 -15.60 -4.67 22.68
N PHE A 352 -14.32 -5.03 22.59
CA PHE A 352 -13.51 -5.41 23.75
C PHE A 352 -13.42 -4.28 24.79
N THR A 353 -13.22 -3.04 24.34
CA THR A 353 -13.15 -1.86 25.21
C THR A 353 -14.43 -1.71 26.03
N LYS A 354 -15.60 -1.82 25.40
CA LYS A 354 -16.88 -1.74 26.10
C LYS A 354 -17.09 -2.87 27.10
N GLN A 355 -16.65 -4.07 26.76
CA GLN A 355 -16.80 -5.25 27.60
C GLN A 355 -15.90 -5.17 28.84
N GLU A 356 -14.62 -4.88 28.66
CA GLU A 356 -13.65 -4.85 29.75
C GLU A 356 -13.69 -3.55 30.56
N MET A 357 -14.09 -2.44 29.95
CA MET A 357 -14.14 -1.12 30.58
C MET A 357 -15.49 -0.46 30.33
N PRO A 358 -16.53 -0.80 31.11
CA PRO A 358 -17.86 -0.21 30.95
C PRO A 358 -17.85 1.32 30.97
N GLY A 359 -18.49 1.91 29.95
CA GLY A 359 -18.57 3.36 29.76
C GLY A 359 -17.31 4.00 29.17
N TYR A 360 -16.37 3.23 28.66
CA TYR A 360 -15.29 3.71 27.79
C TYR A 360 -15.61 3.47 26.31
N VAL A 361 -15.00 4.29 25.45
CA VAL A 361 -15.08 4.17 23.99
C VAL A 361 -13.66 4.26 23.45
N LEU A 362 -13.30 3.36 22.54
CA LEU A 362 -11.98 3.39 21.89
C LEU A 362 -11.88 4.65 21.01
N SER A 363 -10.95 5.56 21.30
CA SER A 363 -10.78 6.77 20.48
C SER A 363 -9.69 6.53 19.43
N VAL A 364 -10.05 6.67 18.16
CA VAL A 364 -9.20 6.36 17.00
C VAL A 364 -8.89 7.66 16.26
N GLY A 365 -7.62 7.97 16.07
CA GLY A 365 -7.12 9.15 15.37
C GLY A 365 -6.94 8.90 13.87
N ASP A 366 -5.75 9.24 13.37
CA ASP A 366 -5.45 9.12 11.95
C ASP A 366 -5.36 7.63 11.55
N LEU A 367 -6.07 7.29 10.49
CA LEU A 367 -5.92 6.07 9.69
C LEU A 367 -5.22 6.49 8.39
N SER A 368 -5.76 6.15 7.22
CA SER A 368 -5.27 6.59 5.91
C SER A 368 -6.17 7.67 5.31
N ARG A 369 -5.65 8.38 4.29
CA ARG A 369 -6.48 9.08 3.29
C ARG A 369 -7.30 8.07 2.49
N GLU A 370 -8.39 8.52 1.85
CA GLU A 370 -9.27 7.65 1.04
C GLU A 370 -8.52 6.88 -0.06
N LYS A 371 -7.56 7.55 -0.72
CA LYS A 371 -6.70 6.95 -1.75
C LYS A 371 -5.31 6.57 -1.24
N GLY A 372 -5.06 6.69 0.07
CA GLY A 372 -3.74 6.51 0.66
C GLY A 372 -2.75 7.63 0.32
N GLY A 373 -1.46 7.28 0.28
CA GLY A 373 -0.35 8.20 0.05
C GLY A 373 0.09 8.97 1.30
N LYS A 374 1.13 9.79 1.14
CA LYS A 374 1.76 10.60 2.21
C LYS A 374 0.72 11.37 3.02
N LEU A 375 0.83 11.32 4.34
CA LEU A 375 -0.12 11.95 5.27
C LEU A 375 0.59 12.94 6.20
N GLY A 376 0.73 14.20 5.78
CA GLY A 376 1.37 15.23 6.61
C GLY A 376 2.79 14.82 7.03
N SER A 377 3.07 14.89 8.34
CA SER A 377 4.33 14.47 8.95
C SER A 377 4.41 12.97 9.26
N HIS A 378 3.33 12.20 9.06
CA HIS A 378 3.35 10.76 9.28
C HIS A 378 4.29 10.08 8.28
N LYS A 379 5.14 9.18 8.80
CA LYS A 379 6.06 8.40 7.97
C LYS A 379 5.33 7.28 7.21
N SER A 380 4.28 6.72 7.82
CA SER A 380 3.40 5.69 7.23
C SER A 380 1.96 6.15 7.08
N HIS A 381 0.95 5.31 7.36
CA HIS A 381 -0.48 5.57 7.11
C HIS A 381 -0.87 5.65 5.64
N GLN A 382 0.00 5.21 4.73
CA GLN A 382 -0.21 5.46 3.29
C GLN A 382 -1.04 4.41 2.57
N ASN A 383 -1.23 3.22 3.14
CA ASN A 383 -1.93 2.11 2.46
C ASN A 383 -3.12 1.53 3.25
N GLY A 384 -3.58 2.22 4.29
CA GLY A 384 -4.77 1.81 5.05
C GLY A 384 -4.57 0.67 6.06
N LEU A 385 -3.34 0.35 6.45
CA LEU A 385 -3.01 -0.69 7.43
C LEU A 385 -2.62 -0.16 8.82
N ASP A 386 -2.58 1.16 8.97
CA ASP A 386 -2.12 1.85 10.17
C ASP A 386 -3.24 2.63 10.87
N ALA A 387 -3.18 2.68 12.20
CA ALA A 387 -4.10 3.45 13.02
C ALA A 387 -3.43 4.03 14.27
N ASP A 388 -3.62 5.33 14.48
CA ASP A 388 -3.32 5.97 15.77
C ASP A 388 -4.49 5.76 16.71
N VAL A 389 -4.23 5.26 17.92
CA VAL A 389 -5.28 4.97 18.89
C VAL A 389 -4.92 5.52 20.27
N ALA A 390 -5.89 6.18 20.90
CA ALA A 390 -5.70 6.80 22.20
C ALA A 390 -5.40 5.75 23.27
N LEU A 391 -4.52 6.08 24.21
CA LEU A 391 -4.25 5.27 25.39
C LEU A 391 -5.39 5.44 26.42
N PHE A 392 -5.58 4.42 27.26
CA PHE A 392 -6.62 4.45 28.29
C PHE A 392 -6.17 5.18 29.56
N PHE A 393 -7.07 5.99 30.13
CA PHE A 393 -6.85 6.75 31.35
C PHE A 393 -8.06 6.66 32.27
N ASN A 394 -7.83 6.62 33.59
CA ASN A 394 -8.89 6.67 34.59
C ASN A 394 -9.76 7.93 34.45
N ASN A 395 -9.20 9.02 33.93
CA ASN A 395 -9.96 10.19 33.52
C ASN A 395 -10.35 10.08 32.03
N LYS A 396 -11.63 9.77 31.77
CA LYS A 396 -12.18 9.57 30.42
C LYS A 396 -11.98 10.76 29.48
N SER A 397 -11.93 11.99 30.00
CA SER A 397 -11.76 13.16 29.13
C SER A 397 -10.42 13.16 28.37
N PHE A 398 -9.42 12.42 28.86
CA PHE A 398 -8.08 12.37 28.27
C PHE A 398 -8.02 11.59 26.94
N GLN A 399 -9.03 10.77 26.64
CA GLN A 399 -9.10 10.02 25.38
C GLN A 399 -9.48 10.91 24.20
N GLY A 400 -10.23 11.99 24.43
CA GLY A 400 -10.75 12.86 23.37
C GLY A 400 -9.72 13.76 22.69
N PHE A 401 -8.47 13.81 23.18
CA PHE A 401 -7.45 14.73 22.65
C PHE A 401 -6.03 14.16 22.58
N PHE A 402 -5.84 12.84 22.71
CA PHE A 402 -4.52 12.19 22.83
C PHE A 402 -3.68 12.82 23.94
N ALA A 403 -4.09 12.59 25.20
CA ALA A 403 -3.29 12.98 26.36
C ALA A 403 -2.00 12.16 26.45
N SER A 404 -0.91 12.78 26.92
CA SER A 404 0.34 12.07 27.18
C SER A 404 0.19 11.06 28.33
N ALA A 405 0.51 9.81 28.07
CA ALA A 405 0.66 8.75 29.07
C ALA A 405 2.07 8.70 29.67
N VAL A 406 2.95 9.64 29.31
CA VAL A 406 4.30 9.75 29.86
C VAL A 406 4.45 11.09 30.57
N THR A 407 5.10 11.08 31.73
CA THR A 407 5.40 12.26 32.55
C THR A 407 6.82 12.14 33.07
N VAL A 408 7.79 12.83 32.44
CA VAL A 408 9.21 12.84 32.86
C VAL A 408 9.76 11.41 33.05
N ASP A 409 9.94 10.69 31.94
CA ASP A 409 10.51 9.34 31.88
C ASP A 409 9.81 8.24 32.69
N LYS A 410 8.59 8.50 33.20
CA LYS A 410 7.73 7.51 33.85
C LYS A 410 6.31 7.55 33.28
N PRO A 411 5.53 6.47 33.43
CA PRO A 411 4.13 6.50 33.04
C PRO A 411 3.35 7.51 33.86
N HIS A 412 2.38 8.15 33.21
CA HIS A 412 1.42 9.04 33.83
C HIS A 412 0.57 8.26 34.86
N ALA A 413 0.32 8.84 36.03
CA ALA A 413 -0.34 8.15 37.14
C ALA A 413 -1.76 7.63 36.82
N ASN A 414 -2.47 8.32 35.94
CA ASN A 414 -3.82 7.92 35.51
C ASN A 414 -3.84 6.92 34.35
N TRP A 415 -2.70 6.52 33.78
CA TRP A 415 -2.66 5.57 32.67
C TRP A 415 -3.11 4.19 33.13
N MET A 416 -4.08 3.61 32.43
CA MET A 416 -4.71 2.33 32.74
C MET A 416 -3.89 1.17 32.14
N ALA A 417 -2.72 0.91 32.71
CA ALA A 417 -1.75 -0.02 32.15
C ALA A 417 -2.26 -1.47 32.06
N GLU A 418 -3.02 -1.94 33.04
CA GLU A 418 -3.56 -3.31 33.09
C GLU A 418 -4.63 -3.52 32.00
N GLU A 419 -5.54 -2.56 31.83
CA GLU A 419 -6.56 -2.60 30.78
C GLU A 419 -5.95 -2.45 29.39
N GLN A 420 -4.94 -1.59 29.25
CA GLN A 420 -4.17 -1.47 28.02
C GLN A 420 -3.46 -2.79 27.68
N TRP A 421 -2.87 -3.47 28.67
CA TRP A 421 -2.23 -4.78 28.51
C TRP A 421 -3.21 -5.84 28.02
N LYS A 422 -4.42 -5.87 28.58
CA LYS A 422 -5.49 -6.77 28.15
C LYS A 422 -5.90 -6.53 26.69
N LEU A 423 -6.06 -5.26 26.28
CA LEU A 423 -6.39 -4.90 24.89
C LEU A 423 -5.30 -5.37 23.93
N PHE A 424 -4.02 -5.13 24.24
CA PHE A 424 -2.92 -5.55 23.39
C PHE A 424 -2.85 -7.07 23.23
N LYS A 425 -3.01 -7.84 24.33
CA LYS A 425 -3.12 -9.29 24.24
C LYS A 425 -4.32 -9.74 23.40
N HIS A 426 -5.47 -9.06 23.53
CA HIS A 426 -6.68 -9.37 22.76
C HIS A 426 -6.45 -9.22 21.25
N VAL A 427 -5.86 -8.10 20.81
CA VAL A 427 -5.62 -7.88 19.37
C VAL A 427 -4.51 -8.75 18.83
N VAL A 428 -3.41 -8.96 19.56
CA VAL A 428 -2.31 -9.82 19.10
C VAL A 428 -2.76 -11.28 18.96
N LYS A 429 -3.70 -11.73 19.79
CA LYS A 429 -4.30 -13.07 19.68
C LYS A 429 -4.98 -13.32 18.32
N THR A 430 -5.42 -12.27 17.62
CA THR A 430 -6.01 -12.40 16.28
C THR A 430 -5.00 -12.85 15.22
N GLN A 431 -3.69 -12.72 15.50
CA GLN A 431 -2.58 -12.97 14.57
C GLN A 431 -2.53 -12.01 13.36
N LEU A 432 -3.44 -11.04 13.28
CA LEU A 432 -3.52 -10.04 12.22
C LEU A 432 -2.67 -8.80 12.51
N ILE A 433 -2.06 -8.69 13.70
CA ILE A 433 -1.22 -7.56 14.07
C ILE A 433 0.21 -7.77 13.58
N ASP A 434 0.74 -6.81 12.81
CA ASP A 434 2.15 -6.79 12.47
C ASP A 434 2.98 -6.24 13.64
N ARG A 435 2.65 -5.01 14.08
CA ARG A 435 3.34 -4.27 15.12
C ARG A 435 2.40 -3.29 15.84
N ILE A 436 2.77 -2.94 17.05
CA ILE A 436 2.18 -1.84 17.81
C ILE A 436 3.35 -0.95 18.29
N PHE A 437 3.52 0.24 17.74
CA PHE A 437 4.53 1.16 18.23
C PHE A 437 4.00 1.89 19.45
N ILE A 438 4.84 1.93 20.49
CA ILE A 438 4.48 2.51 21.77
C ILE A 438 5.73 3.09 22.43
N HIS A 439 5.56 4.19 23.16
CA HIS A 439 6.66 4.81 23.87
C HIS A 439 7.38 3.81 24.80
N LYS A 440 8.71 3.81 24.77
CA LYS A 440 9.60 2.87 25.48
C LYS A 440 9.29 2.74 26.99
N VAL A 441 8.92 3.84 27.65
CA VAL A 441 8.55 3.88 29.08
C VAL A 441 7.27 3.07 29.34
N LEU A 442 6.31 3.11 28.43
CA LEU A 442 5.06 2.36 28.54
C LEU A 442 5.32 0.87 28.27
N LYS A 443 6.10 0.54 27.22
CA LYS A 443 6.53 -0.85 26.97
C LYS A 443 7.22 -1.47 28.19
N LYS A 444 8.14 -0.74 28.82
CA LYS A 444 8.83 -1.19 30.05
C LYS A 444 7.85 -1.51 31.18
N SER A 445 6.80 -0.71 31.33
CA SER A 445 5.76 -0.96 32.33
C SER A 445 4.95 -2.23 32.03
N LEU A 446 4.63 -2.48 30.77
CA LEU A 446 3.96 -3.70 30.33
C LEU A 446 4.84 -4.95 30.51
N CYS A 447 6.14 -4.85 30.24
CA CYS A 447 7.11 -5.90 30.57
C CYS A 447 7.07 -6.24 32.07
N ASN A 448 7.08 -5.22 32.94
CA ASN A 448 7.03 -5.41 34.39
C ASN A 448 5.73 -6.09 34.84
N ILE A 449 4.58 -5.70 34.27
CA ILE A 449 3.28 -6.34 34.52
C ILE A 449 3.35 -7.82 34.14
N ALA A 450 3.79 -8.14 32.92
CA ALA A 450 3.87 -9.51 32.44
C ALA A 450 4.82 -10.38 33.28
N ILE A 451 5.97 -9.83 33.70
CA ILE A 451 6.93 -10.53 34.58
C ILE A 451 6.33 -10.76 35.97
N LYS A 452 5.74 -9.72 36.57
CA LYS A 452 5.12 -9.80 37.91
C LYS A 452 3.98 -10.82 37.95
N ASN A 453 3.19 -10.90 36.87
CA ASN A 453 2.08 -11.85 36.76
C ASN A 453 2.54 -13.27 36.37
N GLY A 454 3.85 -13.49 36.16
CA GLY A 454 4.41 -14.78 35.74
C GLY A 454 4.10 -15.16 34.28
N GLU A 455 3.55 -14.23 33.49
CA GLU A 455 3.23 -14.42 32.07
C GLU A 455 4.48 -14.39 31.17
N LEU A 456 5.54 -13.72 31.62
CA LEU A 456 6.82 -13.60 30.93
C LEU A 456 7.99 -14.01 31.83
N GLN A 457 8.87 -14.87 31.32
CA GLN A 457 10.05 -15.37 32.05
C GLN A 457 11.28 -15.30 31.15
N LYS A 458 12.45 -15.02 31.74
CA LYS A 458 13.71 -14.94 30.98
C LYS A 458 14.04 -16.31 30.38
N GLY A 459 14.33 -16.33 29.08
CA GLY A 459 14.63 -17.56 28.34
C GLY A 459 13.39 -18.34 27.86
N LYS A 460 12.17 -17.92 28.21
CA LYS A 460 10.94 -18.52 27.70
C LYS A 460 10.36 -17.66 26.57
N ASN A 461 10.58 -18.11 25.34
CA ASN A 461 10.28 -17.36 24.12
C ASN A 461 8.98 -17.80 23.43
N GLU A 462 7.92 -17.97 24.21
CA GLU A 462 6.65 -18.54 23.73
C GLU A 462 5.45 -17.99 24.52
N GLY A 463 4.25 -18.17 23.95
CA GLY A 463 2.99 -17.79 24.58
C GLY A 463 2.52 -16.37 24.21
N LEU A 464 1.27 -16.07 24.55
CA LEU A 464 0.60 -14.84 24.11
C LEU A 464 1.27 -13.58 24.67
N ALA A 465 1.69 -13.58 25.94
CA ALA A 465 2.37 -12.43 26.54
C ALA A 465 3.71 -12.13 25.86
N TYR A 466 4.48 -13.19 25.57
CA TYR A 466 5.74 -13.07 24.83
C TYR A 466 5.50 -12.47 23.45
N GLU A 467 4.58 -13.04 22.66
CA GLU A 467 4.29 -12.55 21.31
C GLU A 467 3.72 -11.12 21.35
N THR A 468 2.90 -10.79 22.35
CA THR A 468 2.37 -9.42 22.51
C THR A 468 3.49 -8.41 22.75
N LEU A 469 4.45 -8.72 23.62
CA LEU A 469 5.59 -7.83 23.90
C LEU A 469 6.58 -7.77 22.74
N ARG A 470 6.72 -8.85 21.97
CA ARG A 470 7.51 -8.89 20.74
C ARG A 470 6.90 -7.98 19.65
N ARG A 471 5.56 -7.95 19.53
CA ARG A 471 4.83 -7.09 18.58
C ARG A 471 4.78 -5.63 19.03
N LEU A 472 4.86 -5.36 20.33
CA LEU A 472 5.01 -4.00 20.87
C LEU A 472 6.43 -3.50 20.57
N VAL A 473 6.59 -2.60 19.61
CA VAL A 473 7.90 -2.02 19.26
C VAL A 473 8.09 -0.75 20.09
N ALA A 474 9.23 -0.67 20.79
CA ALA A 474 9.56 0.49 21.60
C ALA A 474 10.01 1.64 20.70
N ASP A 475 9.44 2.81 20.95
CA ASP A 475 9.74 4.05 20.24
C ASP A 475 9.99 5.20 21.24
N THR A 476 10.58 6.30 20.80
CA THR A 476 10.83 7.52 21.61
C THR A 476 9.72 8.55 21.53
N ASP A 477 8.90 8.50 20.48
CA ASP A 477 7.63 9.20 20.38
C ASP A 477 6.49 8.29 20.91
N HIS A 478 5.26 8.45 20.43
CA HIS A 478 4.08 7.67 20.83
C HIS A 478 3.78 7.80 22.33
N HIS A 479 4.06 8.97 22.89
CA HIS A 479 3.83 9.23 24.31
C HIS A 479 2.34 9.43 24.63
N ASN A 480 1.50 9.73 23.63
CA ASN A 480 0.08 10.09 23.78
C ASN A 480 -0.91 9.19 23.00
N HIS A 481 -0.41 8.28 22.18
CA HIS A 481 -1.18 7.28 21.45
C HIS A 481 -0.31 6.03 21.28
N PHE A 482 -0.89 4.93 20.83
CA PHE A 482 -0.13 3.85 20.22
C PHE A 482 -0.47 3.79 18.73
N HIS A 483 0.54 3.50 17.92
CA HIS A 483 0.37 3.27 16.49
C HIS A 483 0.20 1.78 16.26
N LEU A 484 -0.96 1.37 15.76
CA LEU A 484 -1.29 -0.01 15.43
C LEU A 484 -1.07 -0.26 13.94
N ARG A 485 -0.39 -1.36 13.60
CA ARG A 485 -0.23 -1.84 12.22
C ARG A 485 -0.75 -3.26 12.07
N VAL A 486 -1.61 -3.49 11.08
CA VAL A 486 -2.07 -4.84 10.72
C VAL A 486 -1.20 -5.44 9.60
N LYS A 487 -1.16 -6.78 9.54
CA LYS A 487 -0.48 -7.52 8.47
C LYS A 487 -1.25 -7.38 7.16
N CYS A 488 -0.52 -7.44 6.04
CA CYS A 488 -1.07 -7.84 4.75
C CYS A 488 -1.76 -9.19 4.90
N SER A 489 -3.03 -9.27 4.50
CA SER A 489 -3.72 -10.55 4.34
C SER A 489 -3.44 -11.12 2.96
N SER A 490 -3.76 -12.39 2.74
CA SER A 490 -3.74 -12.99 1.40
C SER A 490 -4.72 -12.34 0.42
N ALA A 491 -5.75 -11.65 0.92
CA ALA A 491 -6.66 -10.86 0.10
C ALA A 491 -6.04 -9.52 -0.33
N GLN A 492 -5.00 -9.04 0.37
CA GLN A 492 -4.25 -7.83 0.04
C GLN A 492 -3.10 -8.16 -0.94
N VAL A 493 -3.46 -8.63 -2.13
CA VAL A 493 -2.51 -9.13 -3.14
C VAL A 493 -1.60 -8.05 -3.74
N ARG A 494 -1.70 -6.80 -3.30
CA ARG A 494 -0.81 -5.70 -3.72
C ARG A 494 0.01 -5.13 -2.56
N CYS A 495 -0.16 -5.72 -1.38
CA CYS A 495 0.46 -5.26 -0.16
C CYS A 495 1.91 -5.76 -0.05
N ARG A 496 2.76 -4.95 0.58
CA ARG A 496 4.11 -5.33 0.95
C ARG A 496 4.21 -5.38 2.47
N GLN A 497 4.32 -6.60 2.99
CA GLN A 497 4.47 -6.83 4.42
C GLN A 497 5.83 -6.33 4.84
N MET A 498 5.97 -5.73 6.02
CA MET A 498 7.30 -5.43 6.56
C MET A 498 8.03 -6.70 6.99
N ALA A 499 9.36 -6.64 7.13
CA ALA A 499 10.08 -7.73 7.78
C ALA A 499 9.50 -8.03 9.17
N GLU A 500 9.50 -9.29 9.59
CA GLU A 500 9.00 -9.69 10.91
C GLU A 500 9.76 -8.97 12.04
N PRO A 501 9.09 -8.61 13.16
CA PRO A 501 9.77 -8.06 14.32
C PRO A 501 10.87 -8.99 14.83
N ALA A 502 11.90 -8.40 15.44
CA ALA A 502 12.99 -9.13 16.08
C ALA A 502 12.44 -10.27 16.96
N SER A 503 13.17 -11.37 17.05
CA SER A 503 12.64 -12.60 17.65
C SER A 503 12.35 -12.48 19.15
N GLY A 504 12.93 -11.49 19.86
CA GLY A 504 12.80 -11.30 21.31
C GLY A 504 11.64 -10.39 21.74
N SER A 505 11.17 -10.56 22.99
CA SER A 505 10.17 -9.65 23.60
C SER A 505 10.70 -8.23 23.85
N GLY A 506 12.04 -8.07 23.98
CA GLY A 506 12.69 -6.80 24.28
C GLY A 506 12.52 -6.34 25.74
N CYS A 507 12.28 -7.26 26.67
CA CYS A 507 12.05 -6.96 28.09
C CYS A 507 13.22 -7.32 29.04
N PHE A 508 14.21 -8.10 28.60
CA PHE A 508 15.29 -8.66 29.44
C PHE A 508 16.69 -8.28 28.98
#